data_AF-A0A316TNN4-F1
#
_entry.id   AF-A0A316TNN4-F1
#
_cell.length_a   1.000
_cell.length_b   1.000
_cell.length_c   1.000
_cell.angle_alpha   90.00
_cell.angle_beta   90.00
_cell.angle_gamma   90.00
#
_symmetry.space_group_name_H-M   'P 1'
#
loop_
_entity.id
_entity.type
_entity.pdbx_description
1 polymer ?
#
loop_
_entity_poly.entity_id
_entity_poly.type
_entity_poly.pdbx_seq_one_letter_code
_entity_poly.pdbx_strand_id
1 'polypeptide(L)'
;MIIDSSGFGWLCLLSFIILICLGSCDSTVEPVSDHVASYSLYGVLDLEDSPNYIRVYDNSSLLTPESTQGLDVHILITDLTTDITTHLRDSVVVFDSIYTHNFVYESPVTFQNRYKIVLENNDGYRDSLISVTPSETELTLSRAAVECDQRFTVELKNIDLTAGEQLIAEAGIELSNTWYWTSREKIRSYDEESNTLIVGWSPDDISFDIFAGGFEGRPYPGCNEFTSNKVRFRFTHIGYMEGGKTNDEPLYDPEEGIQLQRKIVVGKYEGGVEVEIVPDSPLTVREP
;
A
#
# COMPACT_ATOMS: atom_id res chain seq x y z
N MET A 1 -28.51 -59.00 54.62
CA MET A 1 -28.00 -59.06 53.24
C MET A 1 -27.92 -57.62 52.75
N ILE A 2 -26.80 -56.96 53.00
CA ILE A 2 -26.55 -55.57 52.60
C ILE A 2 -25.97 -55.67 51.20
N ILE A 3 -26.77 -55.30 50.19
CA ILE A 3 -26.29 -55.22 48.80
C ILE A 3 -25.46 -53.95 48.73
N ASP A 4 -24.15 -54.15 48.62
CA ASP A 4 -23.16 -53.08 48.53
C ASP A 4 -23.41 -52.29 47.23
N SER A 5 -24.07 -51.13 47.36
CA SER A 5 -24.54 -50.29 46.25
C SER A 5 -23.43 -49.52 45.53
N SER A 6 -22.17 -49.70 45.96
CA SER A 6 -20.99 -49.02 45.45
C SER A 6 -20.58 -49.46 44.02
N GLY A 7 -20.98 -50.65 43.58
CA GLY A 7 -20.63 -51.19 42.25
C GLY A 7 -21.51 -50.69 41.10
N PHE A 8 -22.75 -50.25 41.36
CA PHE A 8 -23.71 -49.92 40.30
C PHE A 8 -23.45 -48.54 39.68
N GLY A 9 -22.90 -47.60 40.46
CA GLY A 9 -22.58 -46.26 39.98
C GLY A 9 -21.47 -46.23 38.92
N TRP A 10 -20.47 -47.10 39.06
CA TRP A 10 -19.34 -47.18 38.11
C TRP A 10 -19.74 -47.72 36.75
N LEU A 11 -20.66 -48.70 36.71
CA LEU A 11 -21.18 -49.24 35.45
C LEU A 11 -22.00 -48.21 34.66
N CYS A 12 -22.79 -47.38 35.34
CA CYS A 12 -23.52 -46.29 34.70
C CYS A 12 -22.59 -45.19 34.18
N LEU A 13 -21.55 -44.84 34.94
CA LEU A 13 -20.58 -43.81 34.51
C LEU A 13 -19.75 -44.26 33.30
N LEU A 14 -19.31 -45.53 33.28
CA LEU A 14 -18.56 -46.08 32.15
C LEU A 14 -19.43 -46.17 30.88
N SER A 15 -20.69 -46.56 31.04
CA SER A 15 -21.68 -46.61 29.95
C SER A 15 -21.93 -45.21 29.36
N PHE A 16 -22.06 -44.19 30.22
CA PHE A 16 -22.25 -42.80 29.78
C PHE A 16 -21.03 -42.24 29.03
N ILE A 17 -19.81 -42.55 29.47
CA ILE A 17 -18.57 -42.15 28.79
C ILE A 17 -18.45 -42.82 27.42
N ILE A 18 -18.77 -44.12 27.32
CA ILE A 18 -18.74 -44.85 26.04
C ILE A 18 -19.77 -44.28 25.05
N LEU A 19 -20.95 -43.87 25.54
CA LEU A 19 -21.98 -43.26 24.70
C LEU A 19 -21.55 -41.89 24.13
N ILE A 20 -20.79 -41.10 24.90
CA ILE A 20 -20.25 -39.81 24.43
C ILE A 20 -19.17 -40.02 23.36
N CYS A 21 -18.33 -41.04 23.50
CA CYS A 21 -17.27 -41.31 22.51
C CYS A 21 -17.79 -41.83 21.16
N LEU A 22 -19.00 -42.41 21.10
CA LEU A 22 -19.58 -42.89 19.85
C LEU A 22 -20.31 -41.79 19.05
N GLY A 23 -20.47 -40.59 19.62
CA GLY A 23 -21.12 -39.45 18.97
C GLY A 23 -20.19 -38.44 18.29
N SER A 24 -18.86 -38.66 18.28
CA SER A 24 -17.88 -37.68 17.77
C SER A 24 -17.18 -38.08 16.46
N CYS A 25 -17.72 -39.04 15.71
CA CYS A 25 -17.17 -39.47 14.43
C CYS A 25 -18.07 -39.07 13.27
N ASP A 26 -18.44 -37.79 13.16
CA ASP A 26 -18.91 -37.24 11.89
C ASP A 26 -18.68 -35.74 11.87
N SER A 27 -17.42 -35.38 11.65
CA SER A 27 -17.08 -34.06 11.14
C SER A 27 -16.12 -34.32 9.99
N THR A 28 -16.65 -34.86 8.90
CA THR A 28 -16.03 -34.65 7.59
C THR A 28 -16.12 -33.15 7.34
N VAL A 29 -15.15 -32.43 7.89
CA VAL A 29 -14.83 -31.08 7.43
C VAL A 29 -14.33 -31.31 6.02
N GLU A 30 -15.24 -31.32 5.05
CA GLU A 30 -14.89 -31.05 3.67
C GLU A 30 -14.65 -29.54 3.64
N PRO A 31 -13.40 -29.05 3.57
CA PRO A 31 -13.16 -27.68 3.22
C PRO A 31 -13.63 -27.51 1.77
N VAL A 32 -14.91 -27.25 1.59
CA VAL A 32 -15.45 -26.75 0.33
C VAL A 32 -15.00 -25.30 0.24
N SER A 33 -13.76 -25.09 -0.20
CA SER A 33 -13.27 -23.76 -0.58
C SER A 33 -13.77 -23.45 -1.98
N ASP A 34 -15.09 -23.35 -2.16
CA ASP A 34 -15.69 -23.16 -3.49
C ASP A 34 -15.31 -21.82 -4.14
N HIS A 35 -14.64 -20.92 -3.41
CA HIS A 35 -14.29 -19.59 -3.91
C HIS A 35 -12.90 -19.11 -3.46
N VAL A 36 -11.86 -19.93 -3.61
CA VAL A 36 -10.50 -19.35 -3.68
C VAL A 36 -10.45 -18.55 -4.98
N ALA A 37 -10.28 -17.23 -4.88
CA ALA A 37 -10.15 -16.37 -6.05
C ALA A 37 -9.03 -16.92 -6.95
N SER A 38 -9.38 -17.36 -8.16
CA SER A 38 -8.46 -18.07 -9.05
C SER A 38 -7.27 -17.22 -9.46
N TYR A 39 -7.42 -15.89 -9.45
CA TYR A 39 -6.37 -14.97 -9.87
C TYR A 39 -6.18 -13.81 -8.90
N SER A 40 -4.94 -13.31 -8.83
CA SER A 40 -4.58 -12.06 -8.17
C SER A 40 -4.14 -11.02 -9.21
N LEU A 41 -4.56 -9.76 -9.03
CA LEU A 41 -4.23 -8.66 -9.94
C LEU A 41 -3.43 -7.59 -9.18
N TYR A 42 -2.27 -7.21 -9.71
CA TYR A 42 -1.39 -6.21 -9.12
C TYR A 42 -0.96 -5.21 -10.18
N GLY A 43 -1.06 -3.92 -9.91
CA GLY A 43 -0.62 -2.91 -10.85
C GLY A 43 -0.65 -1.52 -10.25
N VAL A 44 0.09 -0.64 -10.88
CA VAL A 44 0.03 0.79 -10.59
C VAL A 44 -0.26 1.48 -11.91
N LEU A 45 -1.28 2.32 -11.92
CA LEU A 45 -1.60 3.22 -13.02
C LEU A 45 -0.90 4.54 -12.73
N ASP A 46 0.34 4.68 -13.18
CA ASP A 46 1.09 5.92 -13.11
C ASP A 46 0.48 6.94 -14.09
N LEU A 47 0.09 8.11 -13.57
CA LEU A 47 -0.52 9.18 -14.37
C LEU A 47 0.54 9.97 -15.16
N GLU A 48 1.81 9.88 -14.78
CA GLU A 48 2.92 10.61 -15.41
C GLU A 48 3.70 9.76 -16.41
N ASP A 49 3.55 8.44 -16.36
CA ASP A 49 4.27 7.49 -17.20
C ASP A 49 3.34 6.56 -18.01
N SER A 50 3.82 6.15 -19.18
CA SER A 50 3.18 5.15 -20.04
C SER A 50 4.25 4.37 -20.83
N PRO A 51 4.13 3.05 -20.95
CA PRO A 51 2.96 2.23 -20.62
C PRO A 51 2.87 1.82 -19.14
N ASN A 52 1.64 1.54 -18.71
CA ASN A 52 1.32 0.95 -17.41
C ASN A 52 1.21 -0.57 -17.49
N TYR A 53 1.46 -1.25 -16.37
CA TYR A 53 1.50 -2.72 -16.32
C TYR A 53 0.59 -3.27 -15.21
N ILE A 54 -0.29 -4.20 -15.58
CA ILE A 54 -1.11 -4.97 -14.66
C ILE A 54 -0.61 -6.41 -14.66
N ARG A 55 0.04 -6.81 -13.58
CA ARG A 55 0.48 -8.18 -13.35
C ARG A 55 -0.68 -9.05 -12.91
N VAL A 56 -0.75 -10.26 -13.47
CA VAL A 56 -1.76 -11.26 -13.11
C VAL A 56 -1.06 -12.54 -12.66
N TYR A 57 -1.57 -13.13 -11.60
CA TYR A 57 -1.07 -14.38 -11.03
C TYR A 57 -2.21 -15.38 -10.84
N ASP A 58 -1.99 -16.65 -11.18
CA ASP A 58 -2.95 -17.74 -10.94
C ASP A 58 -2.69 -18.36 -9.56
N ASN A 59 -3.60 -18.09 -8.62
CA ASN A 59 -3.51 -18.57 -7.24
C ASN A 59 -3.80 -20.07 -7.09
N SER A 60 -4.38 -20.70 -8.12
CA SER A 60 -4.67 -22.14 -8.11
C SER A 60 -3.50 -22.99 -8.58
N SER A 61 -2.49 -22.36 -9.18
CA SER A 61 -1.31 -23.02 -9.73
C SER A 61 -0.12 -22.99 -8.76
N LEU A 62 0.71 -24.04 -8.79
CA LEU A 62 2.00 -24.03 -8.13
C LEU A 62 2.95 -23.05 -8.83
N LEU A 63 3.92 -22.49 -8.10
CA LEU A 63 4.97 -21.65 -8.68
C LEU A 63 6.08 -22.50 -9.33
N THR A 64 5.78 -23.19 -10.44
CA THR A 64 6.79 -23.90 -11.24
C THR A 64 6.94 -23.30 -12.65
N PRO A 65 8.07 -23.52 -13.33
CA PRO A 65 8.25 -23.03 -14.70
C PRO A 65 7.16 -23.51 -15.65
N GLU A 66 6.71 -24.75 -15.53
CA GLU A 66 5.71 -25.36 -16.41
C GLU A 66 4.30 -24.81 -16.18
N SER A 67 3.92 -24.59 -14.92
CA SER A 67 2.59 -24.06 -14.58
C SER A 67 2.46 -22.57 -14.85
N THR A 68 3.56 -21.82 -14.75
CA THR A 68 3.54 -20.36 -14.97
C THR A 68 3.69 -19.96 -16.43
N GLN A 69 4.10 -20.88 -17.32
CA GLN A 69 4.37 -20.56 -18.72
C GLN A 69 3.14 -20.08 -19.51
N GLY A 70 1.95 -20.58 -19.15
CA GLY A 70 0.70 -20.25 -19.81
C GLY A 70 -0.29 -19.65 -18.83
N LEU A 71 -0.90 -18.54 -19.20
CA LEU A 71 -1.99 -17.92 -18.46
C LEU A 71 -3.13 -17.64 -19.42
N ASP A 72 -4.22 -18.39 -19.27
CA ASP A 72 -5.36 -18.32 -20.17
C ASP A 72 -6.37 -17.25 -19.75
N VAL A 73 -5.90 -16.01 -19.64
CA VAL A 73 -6.71 -14.88 -19.21
C VAL A 73 -6.62 -13.72 -20.18
N HIS A 74 -7.71 -12.98 -20.27
CA HIS A 74 -7.84 -11.74 -20.99
C HIS A 74 -8.15 -10.62 -20.00
N ILE A 75 -7.41 -9.52 -20.12
CA ILE A 75 -7.65 -8.32 -19.32
C ILE A 75 -8.21 -7.23 -20.23
N LEU A 76 -9.36 -6.69 -19.83
CA LEU A 76 -9.93 -5.48 -20.39
C LEU A 76 -9.83 -4.35 -19.38
N ILE A 77 -9.53 -3.15 -19.86
CA ILE A 77 -9.67 -1.92 -19.08
C ILE A 77 -10.64 -0.99 -19.78
N THR A 78 -11.63 -0.52 -19.04
CA THR A 78 -12.63 0.45 -19.52
C THR A 78 -12.47 1.74 -18.74
N ASP A 79 -12.18 2.83 -19.45
CA ASP A 79 -12.32 4.18 -18.92
C ASP A 79 -13.81 4.49 -18.78
N LEU A 80 -14.29 4.65 -17.55
CA LEU A 80 -15.72 4.83 -17.27
C LEU A 80 -16.21 6.25 -17.58
N THR A 81 -15.32 7.22 -17.81
CA THR A 81 -15.69 8.56 -18.25
C THR A 81 -15.90 8.61 -19.76
N THR A 82 -15.04 7.93 -20.53
CA THR A 82 -15.12 7.94 -22.01
C THR A 82 -15.84 6.73 -22.61
N ASP A 83 -16.12 5.70 -21.80
CA ASP A 83 -16.65 4.39 -22.20
C ASP A 83 -15.75 3.64 -23.20
N ILE A 84 -14.49 4.05 -23.33
CA ILE A 84 -13.50 3.40 -24.20
C ILE A 84 -12.96 2.16 -23.48
N THR A 85 -13.11 1.01 -24.12
CA THR A 85 -12.60 -0.27 -23.63
C THR A 85 -11.41 -0.73 -24.46
N THR A 86 -10.32 -1.10 -23.78
CA THR A 86 -9.08 -1.57 -24.39
C THR A 86 -8.78 -2.98 -23.91
N HIS A 87 -8.51 -3.89 -24.86
CA HIS A 87 -7.94 -5.20 -24.55
C HIS A 87 -6.44 -5.06 -24.32
N LEU A 88 -5.96 -5.49 -23.16
CA LEU A 88 -4.56 -5.39 -22.84
C LEU A 88 -3.77 -6.53 -23.47
N ARG A 89 -2.59 -6.21 -23.99
CA ARG A 89 -1.66 -7.19 -24.55
C ARG A 89 -0.85 -7.81 -23.41
N ASP A 90 -0.80 -9.14 -23.37
CA ASP A 90 0.07 -9.85 -22.43
C ASP A 90 1.55 -9.69 -22.84
N SER A 91 2.39 -9.41 -21.84
CA SER A 91 3.84 -9.33 -21.93
C SER A 91 4.45 -10.19 -20.83
N VAL A 92 5.05 -11.30 -21.25
CA VAL A 92 5.64 -12.28 -20.34
C VAL A 92 7.10 -11.96 -20.07
N VAL A 93 7.46 -11.87 -18.79
CA VAL A 93 8.84 -11.70 -18.31
C VAL A 93 9.25 -12.93 -17.53
N VAL A 94 10.46 -13.44 -17.76
CA VAL A 94 10.99 -14.61 -17.05
C VAL A 94 12.00 -14.17 -16.01
N PHE A 95 11.81 -14.56 -14.76
CA PHE A 95 12.73 -14.34 -13.66
C PHE A 95 12.92 -15.64 -12.89
N ASP A 96 14.16 -16.11 -12.74
CA ASP A 96 14.49 -17.39 -12.09
C ASP A 96 13.65 -18.58 -12.59
N SER A 97 13.42 -18.64 -13.91
CA SER A 97 12.57 -19.64 -14.59
C SER A 97 11.07 -19.57 -14.28
N ILE A 98 10.63 -18.57 -13.51
CA ILE A 98 9.21 -18.28 -13.27
C ILE A 98 8.74 -17.24 -14.29
N TYR A 99 7.64 -17.55 -14.96
CA TYR A 99 7.01 -16.66 -15.93
C TYR A 99 6.04 -15.72 -15.22
N THR A 100 6.17 -14.43 -15.50
CA THR A 100 5.35 -13.37 -14.95
C THR A 100 4.58 -12.70 -16.08
N HIS A 101 3.25 -12.76 -16.02
CA HIS A 101 2.36 -12.16 -17.02
C HIS A 101 2.04 -10.71 -16.64
N ASN A 102 2.42 -9.77 -17.51
CA ASN A 102 2.17 -8.35 -17.33
C ASN A 102 1.34 -7.84 -18.51
N PHE A 103 0.11 -7.43 -18.25
CA PHE A 103 -0.80 -6.89 -19.23
C PHE A 103 -0.54 -5.39 -19.40
N VAL A 104 -0.20 -5.00 -20.63
CA VAL A 104 0.29 -3.66 -20.96
C VAL A 104 -0.86 -2.73 -21.33
N TYR A 105 -0.97 -1.61 -20.62
CA TYR A 105 -1.89 -0.51 -20.93
C TYR A 105 -1.12 0.70 -21.44
N GLU A 106 -1.23 0.97 -22.74
CA GLU A 106 -0.45 2.00 -23.44
C GLU A 106 -1.14 3.37 -23.47
N SER A 107 -2.44 3.43 -23.12
CA SER A 107 -3.17 4.71 -23.10
C SER A 107 -2.81 5.53 -21.87
N PRO A 108 -2.76 6.87 -21.98
CA PRO A 108 -2.48 7.74 -20.85
C PRO A 108 -3.57 7.62 -19.78
N VAL A 109 -3.15 7.65 -18.52
CA VAL A 109 -4.05 7.64 -17.36
C VAL A 109 -4.28 9.10 -16.92
N THR A 110 -5.54 9.51 -16.80
CA THR A 110 -5.91 10.86 -16.37
C THR A 110 -6.30 10.93 -14.89
N PHE A 111 -6.11 12.10 -14.27
CA PHE A 111 -6.61 12.41 -12.91
C PHE A 111 -8.12 12.29 -12.79
N GLN A 112 -8.60 12.05 -11.56
CA GLN A 112 -10.02 11.99 -11.17
C GLN A 112 -10.87 11.07 -12.05
N ASN A 113 -10.25 10.05 -12.63
CA ASN A 113 -10.90 9.11 -13.53
C ASN A 113 -11.06 7.73 -12.88
N ARG A 114 -12.06 6.99 -13.36
CA ARG A 114 -12.44 5.66 -12.88
C ARG A 114 -12.20 4.65 -14.00
N TYR A 115 -11.38 3.64 -13.71
CA TYR A 115 -11.04 2.57 -14.64
C TYR A 115 -11.60 1.26 -14.13
N LYS A 116 -12.49 0.64 -14.91
CA LYS A 116 -12.95 -0.72 -14.63
C LYS A 116 -12.00 -1.70 -15.28
N ILE A 117 -11.36 -2.54 -14.48
CA ILE A 117 -10.48 -3.61 -14.94
C ILE A 117 -11.22 -4.92 -14.81
N VAL A 118 -11.33 -5.66 -15.91
CA VAL A 118 -12.05 -6.92 -16.00
C VAL A 118 -11.06 -8.01 -16.40
N LEU A 119 -11.05 -9.09 -15.62
CA LEU A 119 -10.35 -10.33 -15.94
C LEU A 119 -11.36 -11.38 -16.36
N GLU A 120 -11.13 -12.00 -17.51
CA GLU A 120 -11.93 -13.10 -18.05
C GLU A 120 -11.02 -14.26 -18.46
N ASN A 121 -11.40 -15.50 -18.18
CA ASN A 121 -10.71 -16.69 -18.72
C ASN A 121 -11.61 -17.46 -19.70
N ASN A 122 -11.07 -18.44 -20.41
CA ASN A 122 -11.84 -19.21 -21.39
C ASN A 122 -12.88 -20.16 -20.76
N ASP A 123 -12.73 -20.50 -19.49
CA ASP A 123 -13.68 -21.33 -18.73
C ASP A 123 -14.90 -20.53 -18.24
N GLY A 124 -14.96 -19.22 -18.53
CA GLY A 124 -16.04 -18.33 -18.15
C GLY A 124 -15.91 -17.73 -16.75
N TYR A 125 -14.77 -17.94 -16.07
CA TYR A 125 -14.44 -17.17 -14.88
C TYR A 125 -14.33 -15.69 -15.25
N ARG A 126 -14.94 -14.84 -14.44
CA ARG A 126 -14.95 -13.40 -14.63
C ARG A 126 -14.84 -12.69 -13.29
N ASP A 127 -13.95 -11.72 -13.24
CA ASP A 127 -13.79 -10.86 -12.08
C ASP A 127 -13.55 -9.41 -12.54
N SER A 128 -13.85 -8.45 -11.69
CA SER A 128 -13.57 -7.05 -11.97
C SER A 128 -13.29 -6.24 -10.73
N LEU A 129 -12.54 -5.15 -10.91
CA LEU A 129 -12.33 -4.11 -9.92
C LEU A 129 -12.47 -2.74 -10.59
N ILE A 130 -12.70 -1.71 -9.78
CA ILE A 130 -12.70 -0.32 -10.25
C ILE A 130 -11.57 0.40 -9.51
N SER A 131 -10.61 0.91 -10.28
CA SER A 131 -9.54 1.78 -9.79
C SER A 131 -9.95 3.23 -9.98
N VAL A 132 -9.83 4.04 -8.94
CA VAL A 132 -10.08 5.48 -8.97
C VAL A 132 -8.72 6.17 -8.86
N THR A 133 -8.40 6.97 -9.86
CA THR A 133 -7.17 7.76 -9.87
C THR A 133 -7.32 9.01 -9.00
N PRO A 134 -6.24 9.46 -8.36
CA PRO A 134 -6.32 10.60 -7.46
C PRO A 134 -6.62 11.90 -8.20
N SER A 135 -6.99 12.93 -7.44
CA SER A 135 -7.03 14.30 -7.93
C SER A 135 -5.62 14.90 -8.06
N GLU A 136 -5.47 15.94 -8.88
CA GLU A 136 -4.24 16.73 -8.88
C GLU A 136 -4.15 17.55 -7.58
N THR A 137 -3.04 17.37 -6.85
CA THR A 137 -2.80 17.96 -5.54
C THR A 137 -2.29 19.37 -5.73
N GLU A 138 -3.00 20.33 -5.14
CA GLU A 138 -2.48 21.69 -5.04
C GLU A 138 -1.50 21.78 -3.87
N LEU A 139 -0.29 22.28 -4.14
CA LEU A 139 0.76 22.41 -3.15
C LEU A 139 1.01 23.89 -2.83
N THR A 140 1.00 24.23 -1.55
CA THR A 140 1.41 25.56 -1.06
C THR A 140 2.42 25.43 0.08
N LEU A 141 3.51 26.22 -0.01
CA LEU A 141 4.49 26.34 1.07
C LEU A 141 4.15 27.54 1.95
N SER A 142 4.25 27.37 3.27
CA SER A 142 4.20 28.54 4.18
C SER A 142 5.42 29.44 4.03
N ARG A 143 6.58 28.87 3.66
CA ARG A 143 7.84 29.58 3.45
C ARG A 143 8.67 28.87 2.37
N ALA A 144 9.24 29.65 1.45
CA ALA A 144 10.18 29.15 0.44
C ALA A 144 11.64 29.10 0.94
N ALA A 145 11.93 29.75 2.07
CA ALA A 145 13.25 29.80 2.69
C ALA A 145 13.14 29.74 4.22
N VAL A 146 14.01 28.96 4.88
CA VAL A 146 14.01 28.73 6.33
C VAL A 146 15.43 28.66 6.90
N GLU A 147 15.60 29.10 8.14
CA GLU A 147 16.79 28.79 8.96
C GLU A 147 16.78 27.31 9.38
N CYS A 148 17.88 26.81 9.95
CA CYS A 148 18.06 25.35 10.17
C CYS A 148 17.03 24.75 11.15
N ASP A 149 16.71 25.48 12.21
CA ASP A 149 15.73 25.10 13.23
C ASP A 149 14.29 25.53 12.89
N GLN A 150 14.15 26.36 11.85
CA GLN A 150 12.87 26.93 11.48
C GLN A 150 12.04 25.94 10.64
N ARG A 151 10.81 25.72 11.07
CA ARG A 151 9.87 24.87 10.33
C ARG A 151 9.30 25.56 9.10
N PHE A 152 9.23 24.80 8.00
CA PHE A 152 8.32 25.05 6.89
C PHE A 152 7.16 24.06 6.98
N THR A 153 6.01 24.47 6.44
CA THR A 153 4.84 23.60 6.29
C THR A 153 4.45 23.54 4.83
N VAL A 154 3.99 22.37 4.41
CA VAL A 154 3.39 22.12 3.10
C VAL A 154 1.91 21.86 3.32
N GLU A 155 1.09 22.70 2.70
CA GLU A 155 -0.35 22.52 2.60
C GLU A 155 -0.65 21.85 1.26
N LEU A 156 -1.33 20.71 1.32
CA LEU A 156 -1.68 19.88 0.17
C LEU A 156 -3.20 19.76 0.12
N LYS A 157 -3.82 20.18 -0.98
CA LYS A 157 -5.28 20.13 -1.17
C LYS A 157 -5.67 19.09 -2.21
N ASN A 158 -6.97 18.83 -2.29
CA ASN A 158 -7.58 17.86 -3.19
C ASN A 158 -7.18 16.42 -2.84
N ILE A 159 -7.06 16.11 -1.55
CA ILE A 159 -6.78 14.75 -1.06
C ILE A 159 -8.00 14.24 -0.30
N ASP A 160 -8.67 13.22 -0.81
CA ASP A 160 -9.84 12.61 -0.17
C ASP A 160 -9.46 11.34 0.60
N LEU A 161 -8.90 11.53 1.80
CA LEU A 161 -8.55 10.40 2.67
C LEU A 161 -9.78 9.63 3.15
N THR A 162 -10.98 10.24 3.10
CA THR A 162 -12.23 9.60 3.52
C THR A 162 -12.75 8.61 2.47
N ALA A 163 -12.52 8.89 1.19
CA ALA A 163 -12.77 7.97 0.08
C ALA A 163 -11.76 6.83 0.02
N GLY A 164 -10.63 6.95 0.74
CA GLY A 164 -9.57 5.94 0.82
C GLY A 164 -8.34 6.26 -0.02
N GLU A 165 -8.20 7.48 -0.54
CA GLU A 165 -6.94 7.94 -1.11
C GLU A 165 -5.82 7.89 -0.06
N GLN A 166 -4.58 7.77 -0.53
CA GLN A 166 -3.40 7.78 0.32
C GLN A 166 -2.42 8.82 -0.18
N LEU A 167 -1.69 9.43 0.76
CA LEU A 167 -0.60 10.33 0.43
C LEU A 167 0.64 9.96 1.24
N ILE A 168 1.74 9.71 0.55
CA ILE A 168 3.06 9.52 1.16
C ILE A 168 3.81 10.83 0.98
N ALA A 169 4.24 11.46 2.07
CA ALA A 169 4.95 12.73 2.05
C ALA A 169 6.34 12.54 2.66
N GLU A 170 7.35 13.00 1.95
CA GLU A 170 8.75 12.83 2.30
C GLU A 170 9.50 14.15 2.21
N ALA A 171 10.47 14.33 3.09
CA ALA A 171 11.42 15.43 3.03
C ALA A 171 12.85 14.87 3.03
N GLY A 172 13.73 15.49 2.25
CA GLY A 172 15.09 15.03 2.10
C GLY A 172 16.11 16.16 2.12
N ILE A 173 17.32 15.80 2.54
CA ILE A 173 18.51 16.64 2.58
C ILE A 173 19.65 15.95 1.83
N GLU A 174 20.58 16.73 1.28
CA GLU A 174 21.71 16.20 0.53
C GLU A 174 23.00 16.24 1.35
N LEU A 175 23.63 15.07 1.50
CA LEU A 175 24.90 14.88 2.19
C LEU A 175 25.84 14.06 1.31
N SER A 176 27.07 14.54 1.10
CA SER A 176 28.05 13.88 0.24
C SER A 176 27.52 13.54 -1.16
N ASN A 177 26.75 14.45 -1.77
CA ASN A 177 26.06 14.28 -3.05
C ASN A 177 25.05 13.11 -3.09
N THR A 178 24.50 12.72 -1.94
CA THR A 178 23.44 11.71 -1.83
C THR A 178 22.25 12.31 -1.09
N TRP A 179 21.04 12.12 -1.64
CA TRP A 179 19.80 12.52 -0.98
C TRP A 179 19.38 11.46 0.05
N TYR A 180 19.19 11.90 1.28
CA TYR A 180 18.62 11.10 2.35
C TYR A 180 17.21 11.60 2.64
N TRP A 181 16.27 10.68 2.82
CA TRP A 181 14.85 10.98 2.92
C TRP A 181 14.28 10.49 4.24
N THR A 182 13.32 11.23 4.79
CA THR A 182 12.48 10.81 5.91
C THR A 182 11.01 11.00 5.56
N SER A 183 10.16 10.16 6.14
CA SER A 183 8.71 10.25 6.03
C SER A 183 8.10 10.42 7.42
N ARG A 184 6.99 11.14 7.51
CA ARG A 184 6.22 11.32 8.76
C ARG A 184 4.81 10.80 8.57
N GLU A 185 4.54 9.61 9.10
CA GLU A 185 3.19 9.02 9.11
C GLU A 185 2.27 9.69 10.14
N LYS A 186 2.83 10.14 11.28
CA LYS A 186 2.07 10.58 12.47
C LYS A 186 1.95 12.08 12.66
N ILE A 187 2.61 12.90 11.84
CA ILE A 187 2.67 14.37 12.01
C ILE A 187 1.92 15.03 10.85
N ARG A 188 0.60 14.87 10.89
CA ARG A 188 -0.33 15.29 9.85
C ARG A 188 -1.56 15.90 10.51
N SER A 189 -1.89 17.14 10.15
CA SER A 189 -3.24 17.66 10.38
C SER A 189 -4.02 17.46 9.10
N TYR A 190 -5.15 16.76 9.17
CA TYR A 190 -6.07 16.61 8.05
C TYR A 190 -7.38 17.30 8.40
N ASP A 191 -7.84 18.15 7.50
CA ASP A 191 -9.16 18.77 7.56
C ASP A 191 -10.06 18.11 6.51
N GLU A 192 -11.03 17.31 7.00
CA GLU A 192 -11.98 16.57 6.15
C GLU A 192 -12.94 17.51 5.40
N GLU A 193 -13.23 18.71 5.92
CA GLU A 193 -14.16 19.64 5.26
C GLU A 193 -13.54 20.27 4.02
N SER A 194 -12.22 20.50 4.06
CA SER A 194 -11.46 21.14 2.99
C SER A 194 -10.58 20.17 2.19
N ASN A 195 -10.58 18.88 2.52
CA ASN A 195 -9.69 17.87 1.93
C ASN A 195 -8.23 18.35 1.89
N THR A 196 -7.79 18.95 3.00
CA THR A 196 -6.47 19.59 3.13
C THR A 196 -5.61 18.84 4.13
N LEU A 197 -4.43 18.41 3.68
CA LEU A 197 -3.39 17.82 4.51
C LEU A 197 -2.28 18.85 4.74
N ILE A 198 -1.92 19.07 6.01
CA ILE A 198 -0.79 19.91 6.40
C ILE A 198 0.29 19.04 7.03
N VAL A 199 1.49 19.13 6.46
CA VAL A 199 2.71 18.46 6.94
C VAL A 199 3.82 19.49 7.15
N GLY A 200 4.79 19.19 8.02
CA GLY A 200 5.84 20.15 8.33
C GLY A 200 7.13 19.52 8.84
N TRP A 201 8.24 20.18 8.47
CA TRP A 201 9.60 19.82 8.82
C TRP A 201 10.42 21.08 9.07
N SER A 202 11.49 20.96 9.85
CA SER A 202 12.67 21.84 9.76
C SER A 202 13.83 21.03 9.17
N PRO A 203 14.84 21.69 8.57
CA PRO A 203 16.08 21.02 8.17
C PRO A 203 16.73 20.19 9.30
N ASP A 204 16.73 20.71 10.52
CA ASP A 204 17.24 20.02 11.72
C ASP A 204 16.42 18.77 12.08
N ASP A 205 15.08 18.90 12.08
CA ASP A 205 14.14 17.79 12.29
C ASP A 205 14.40 16.65 11.27
N ILE A 206 14.70 16.98 10.01
CA ILE A 206 14.98 15.99 8.95
C ILE A 206 16.28 15.25 9.24
N SER A 207 17.36 15.98 9.56
CA SER A 207 18.65 15.36 9.89
C SER A 207 18.53 14.46 11.12
N PHE A 208 17.83 14.93 12.15
CA PHE A 208 17.53 14.13 13.33
C PHE A 208 16.77 12.84 12.98
N ASP A 209 15.66 12.95 12.25
CA ASP A 209 14.82 11.79 11.90
C ASP A 209 15.61 10.72 11.11
N ILE A 210 16.56 11.13 10.27
CA ILE A 210 17.38 10.23 9.45
C ILE A 210 18.51 9.58 10.28
N PHE A 211 19.17 10.33 11.18
CA PHE A 211 20.46 9.93 11.75
C PHE A 211 20.47 9.69 13.27
N ALA A 212 19.42 10.08 14.02
CA ALA A 212 19.41 10.03 15.49
C ALA A 212 19.55 8.62 16.10
N GLY A 213 19.28 7.56 15.33
CA GLY A 213 19.39 6.16 15.79
C GLY A 213 20.68 5.43 15.40
N GLY A 214 21.59 6.05 14.62
CA GLY A 214 22.63 5.33 13.89
C GLY A 214 24.07 5.55 14.32
N PHE A 215 24.37 6.57 15.12
CA PHE A 215 25.76 6.92 15.43
C PHE A 215 26.03 6.86 16.93
N GLU A 216 26.96 5.98 17.32
CA GLU A 216 27.48 5.81 18.68
C GLU A 216 28.08 7.12 19.24
N GLY A 217 27.22 8.00 19.76
CA GLY A 217 27.62 9.24 20.42
C GLY A 217 28.13 10.36 19.50
N ARG A 218 27.95 10.26 18.18
CA ARG A 218 28.20 11.42 17.29
C ARG A 218 26.91 12.23 17.13
N PRO A 219 26.99 13.58 17.13
CA PRO A 219 25.85 14.40 16.75
C PRO A 219 25.47 14.08 15.29
N TYR A 220 24.19 14.18 14.97
CA TYR A 220 23.71 14.12 13.59
C TYR A 220 24.22 15.36 12.83
N PRO A 221 24.38 15.28 11.50
CA PRO A 221 24.93 16.38 10.69
C PRO A 221 24.09 17.66 10.84
N GLY A 222 24.75 18.79 11.12
CA GLY A 222 24.10 20.10 11.10
C GLY A 222 23.89 20.62 9.67
N CYS A 223 23.05 21.65 9.50
CA CYS A 223 22.81 22.23 8.17
C CYS A 223 24.08 22.75 7.47
N ASN A 224 25.11 23.15 8.23
CA ASN A 224 26.41 23.56 7.70
C ASN A 224 27.24 22.40 7.11
N GLU A 225 26.85 21.16 7.38
CA GLU A 225 27.46 19.95 6.83
C GLU A 225 26.71 19.45 5.57
N PHE A 226 25.53 20.00 5.27
CA PHE A 226 24.77 19.64 4.08
C PHE A 226 25.52 20.08 2.83
N THR A 227 25.50 19.24 1.80
CA THR A 227 26.14 19.53 0.51
C THR A 227 25.32 20.52 -0.32
N SER A 228 24.00 20.56 -0.08
CA SER A 228 23.07 21.50 -0.71
C SER A 228 22.42 22.39 0.34
N ASN A 229 22.17 23.66 -0.01
CA ASN A 229 21.38 24.59 0.79
C ASN A 229 19.88 24.42 0.54
N LYS A 230 19.42 23.22 0.17
CA LYS A 230 18.03 22.94 -0.15
C LYS A 230 17.52 21.72 0.59
N VAL A 231 16.29 21.83 1.07
CA VAL A 231 15.46 20.69 1.44
C VAL A 231 14.57 20.37 0.25
N ARG A 232 14.46 19.09 -0.11
CA ARG A 232 13.49 18.60 -1.09
C ARG A 232 12.28 18.04 -0.37
N PHE A 233 11.11 18.56 -0.69
CA PHE A 233 9.85 17.92 -0.35
C PHE A 233 9.33 17.19 -1.58
N ARG A 234 8.85 15.96 -1.39
CA ARG A 234 8.11 15.22 -2.41
C ARG A 234 6.94 14.49 -1.81
N PHE A 235 5.96 14.18 -2.65
CA PHE A 235 4.83 13.35 -2.27
C PHE A 235 4.48 12.36 -3.38
N THR A 236 3.88 11.24 -2.97
CA THR A 236 3.19 10.29 -3.84
C THR A 236 1.74 10.28 -3.45
N HIS A 237 0.86 10.68 -4.36
CA HIS A 237 -0.59 10.65 -4.17
C HIS A 237 -1.15 9.43 -4.87
N ILE A 238 -1.81 8.57 -4.11
CA ILE A 238 -2.31 7.28 -4.54
C ILE A 238 -3.83 7.33 -4.44
N GLY A 239 -4.49 6.93 -5.52
CA GLY A 239 -5.94 6.76 -5.56
C GLY A 239 -6.40 5.54 -4.77
N TYR A 240 -7.62 5.09 -5.03
CA TYR A 240 -8.22 3.98 -4.27
C TYR A 240 -8.98 3.03 -5.19
N MET A 241 -9.51 1.94 -4.63
CA MET A 241 -10.37 1.01 -5.35
C MET A 241 -11.81 1.10 -4.81
N GLU A 242 -12.80 1.23 -5.69
CA GLU A 242 -14.20 1.20 -5.26
C GLU A 242 -14.64 -0.22 -4.91
N GLY A 243 -15.39 -0.35 -3.82
CA GLY A 243 -15.93 -1.64 -3.36
C GLY A 243 -14.86 -2.60 -2.82
N GLY A 244 -13.57 -2.30 -3.00
CA GLY A 244 -12.49 -2.90 -2.25
C GLY A 244 -12.43 -2.22 -0.89
N LYS A 245 -12.78 -2.93 0.17
CA LYS A 245 -12.52 -2.43 1.52
C LYS A 245 -10.99 -2.45 1.70
N THR A 246 -10.35 -1.31 1.48
CA THR A 246 -8.91 -1.09 1.73
C THR A 246 -8.53 -1.37 3.19
N ASN A 247 -9.54 -1.37 4.08
CA ASN A 247 -9.45 -1.61 5.52
C ASN A 247 -10.20 -2.87 6.00
N ASP A 248 -10.71 -3.74 5.11
CA ASP A 248 -11.21 -5.03 5.59
C ASP A 248 -10.03 -5.85 6.08
N GLU A 249 -10.23 -6.50 7.23
CA GLU A 249 -9.23 -7.28 7.93
C GLU A 249 -8.39 -8.08 6.94
N PRO A 250 -7.05 -7.98 7.00
CA PRO A 250 -6.20 -8.82 6.18
C PRO A 250 -6.69 -10.25 6.35
N LEU A 251 -6.87 -10.96 5.23
CA LEU A 251 -7.07 -12.41 5.27
C LEU A 251 -5.80 -12.98 5.90
N TYR A 252 -5.86 -13.16 7.22
CA TYR A 252 -4.79 -13.71 8.01
C TYR A 252 -4.82 -15.21 7.76
N ASP A 253 -3.84 -15.68 7.00
CA ASP A 253 -3.53 -17.11 6.97
C ASP A 253 -2.69 -17.43 8.22
N PRO A 254 -3.24 -18.15 9.21
CA PRO A 254 -2.52 -18.49 10.42
C PRO A 254 -1.36 -19.47 10.20
N GLU A 255 -1.31 -20.17 9.06
CA GLU A 255 -0.25 -21.12 8.74
C GLU A 255 0.94 -20.45 8.05
N GLU A 256 0.70 -19.49 7.16
CA GLU A 256 1.77 -18.81 6.41
C GLU A 256 2.22 -17.49 7.06
N GLY A 257 1.43 -16.88 7.94
CA GLY A 257 1.78 -15.62 8.61
C GLY A 257 1.91 -14.42 7.66
N ILE A 258 1.43 -14.52 6.42
CA ILE A 258 1.49 -13.48 5.38
C ILE A 258 0.09 -12.95 5.08
N GLN A 259 -0.05 -11.63 5.07
CA GLN A 259 -1.28 -10.93 4.69
C GLN A 259 -1.29 -10.72 3.17
N LEU A 260 -2.20 -11.37 2.44
CA LEU A 260 -2.31 -11.19 0.99
C LEU A 260 -3.54 -10.37 0.63
N GLN A 261 -3.35 -9.09 0.30
CA GLN A 261 -4.34 -8.35 -0.48
C GLN A 261 -4.36 -8.91 -1.91
N ARG A 262 -5.52 -9.41 -2.34
CA ARG A 262 -5.65 -10.22 -3.58
C ARG A 262 -5.74 -9.39 -4.85
N LYS A 263 -6.12 -8.12 -4.75
CA LYS A 263 -6.23 -7.20 -5.90
C LYS A 263 -5.81 -5.82 -5.46
N ILE A 264 -4.77 -5.27 -6.09
CA ILE A 264 -4.34 -3.89 -5.89
C ILE A 264 -4.01 -3.34 -7.27
N VAL A 265 -4.94 -2.56 -7.85
CA VAL A 265 -4.61 -1.70 -8.98
C VAL A 265 -5.04 -0.29 -8.63
N VAL A 266 -4.05 0.58 -8.41
CA VAL A 266 -4.27 1.95 -7.93
C VAL A 266 -3.61 2.95 -8.85
N GLY A 267 -4.26 4.10 -9.03
CA GLY A 267 -3.65 5.26 -9.67
C GLY A 267 -2.59 5.88 -8.76
N LYS A 268 -1.48 6.38 -9.32
CA LYS A 268 -0.55 7.24 -8.58
C LYS A 268 0.03 8.34 -9.46
N TYR A 269 0.53 9.39 -8.83
CA TYR A 269 1.51 10.29 -9.41
C TYR A 269 2.40 10.87 -8.31
N GLU A 270 3.47 11.53 -8.70
CA GLU A 270 4.44 12.14 -7.80
C GLU A 270 4.50 13.65 -8.00
N GLY A 271 4.79 14.38 -6.93
CA GLY A 271 4.95 15.83 -6.98
C GLY A 271 5.95 16.29 -5.93
N GLY A 272 6.34 17.56 -5.97
CA GLY A 272 7.31 18.06 -5.00
C GLY A 272 7.68 19.52 -5.17
N VAL A 273 8.47 20.01 -4.22
CA VAL A 273 8.99 21.39 -4.18
C VAL A 273 10.31 21.43 -3.42
N GLU A 274 11.13 22.46 -3.66
CA GLU A 274 12.34 22.71 -2.91
C GLU A 274 12.16 23.90 -1.96
N VAL A 275 12.76 23.83 -0.77
CA VAL A 275 12.82 24.90 0.22
C VAL A 275 14.29 25.27 0.43
N GLU A 276 14.61 26.55 0.38
CA GLU A 276 15.98 27.04 0.60
C GLU A 276 16.31 27.08 2.11
N ILE A 277 17.51 26.65 2.46
CA ILE A 277 18.09 26.78 3.78
C ILE A 277 18.93 28.06 3.78
N VAL A 278 18.52 29.06 4.54
CA VAL A 278 19.28 30.29 4.72
C VAL A 278 20.19 30.17 5.94
N PRO A 279 21.41 30.75 5.91
CA PRO A 279 22.25 30.80 7.09
C PRO A 279 21.52 31.52 8.22
N ASP A 280 21.66 31.02 9.45
CA ASP A 280 21.10 31.67 10.63
C ASP A 280 21.53 33.13 10.66
N SER A 281 20.55 34.03 10.77
CA SER A 281 20.84 35.45 10.92
C SER A 281 21.77 35.60 12.13
N PRO A 282 22.94 36.25 12.00
CA PRO A 282 23.85 36.41 13.13
C PRO A 282 23.05 37.07 14.24
N LEU A 283 22.91 36.36 15.37
CA LEU A 283 22.12 36.81 16.51
C LEU A 283 22.43 38.27 16.75
N THR A 284 21.51 39.18 16.42
CA THR A 284 21.64 40.57 16.80
C THR A 284 21.65 40.54 18.31
N VAL A 285 22.85 40.70 18.89
CA VAL A 285 23.05 40.83 20.32
C VAL A 285 22.09 41.92 20.75
N ARG A 286 21.01 41.56 21.43
CA ARG A 286 20.13 42.54 22.06
C ARG A 286 21.01 43.23 23.09
N GLU A 287 21.45 44.45 22.78
CA GLU A 287 22.11 45.30 23.76
C GLU A 287 21.14 45.43 24.95
N PRO A 288 21.63 45.25 26.19
CA PRO A 288 20.82 45.22 27.40
C PRO A 288 20.07 46.53 27.68
#